data_AF-A0A3B1BRV9-F1
#
_entry.id   AF-A0A3B1BRV9-F1
#
_cell.length_a   1.000
_cell.length_b   1.000
_cell.length_c   1.000
_cell.angle_alpha   90.00
_cell.angle_beta   90.00
_cell.angle_gamma   90.00
#
_symmetry.space_group_name_H-M   'P 1'
#
loop_
_entity.id
_entity.type
_entity.pdbx_description
1 polymer ?
#
loop_
_entity_poly.entity_id
_entity_poly.type
_entity_poly.pdbx_seq_one_letter_code
_entity_poly.pdbx_strand_id
1 'polypeptide(L)'
;SPNLSGGMIEELDIFMMKSNVSYGDELSMDFPLQRDGTLSEQNKDRLTSLSALFKKRGLRLSPDVTPYGLSPRENQARLLISRYVVTPPRCGDWSQPSNKNYGNSSLVNLGCSNQANLGLMVANPRDLIIGASNGSPDAEKSAKAVNTYRTKKPAGGTPNASNAKK
;
A
#
# COMPACT_ATOMS: atom_id res chain seq x y z
N SER A 1 11.53 17.05 -23.37
CA SER A 1 11.03 15.69 -23.10
C SER A 1 9.98 15.75 -22.00
N PRO A 2 8.92 14.94 -22.03
CA PRO A 2 7.87 14.90 -20.99
C PRO A 2 8.35 14.29 -19.66
N ASN A 3 9.63 14.47 -19.35
CA ASN A 3 10.27 13.99 -18.14
C ASN A 3 10.16 15.08 -17.07
N LEU A 4 9.73 14.68 -15.88
CA LEU A 4 9.87 15.50 -14.68
C LEU A 4 11.34 15.92 -14.54
N SER A 5 11.58 17.21 -14.24
CA SER A 5 12.94 17.68 -13.99
C SER A 5 13.50 17.01 -12.73
N GLY A 6 14.83 16.88 -12.65
CA GLY A 6 15.48 16.31 -11.45
C GLY A 6 15.10 17.05 -10.16
N GLY A 7 15.05 18.39 -10.21
CA GLY A 7 14.62 19.19 -9.06
C GLY A 7 13.18 18.95 -8.64
N MET A 8 12.26 18.74 -9.59
CA MET A 8 10.86 18.44 -9.26
C MET A 8 10.70 17.05 -8.62
N ILE A 9 11.55 16.09 -8.99
CA ILE A 9 11.60 14.77 -8.34
C ILE A 9 12.06 14.89 -6.88
N GLU A 10 13.07 15.72 -6.63
CA GLU A 10 13.59 15.96 -5.28
C GLU A 10 12.56 16.67 -4.38
N GLU A 11 11.89 17.70 -4.90
CA GLU A 11 10.80 18.37 -4.18
C GLU A 11 9.66 17.40 -3.85
N LEU A 12 9.28 16.54 -4.80
CA LEU A 12 8.28 15.51 -4.60
C LEU A 12 8.68 14.51 -3.51
N ASP A 13 9.96 14.10 -3.48
CA ASP A 13 10.48 13.22 -2.44
C ASP A 13 10.42 13.87 -1.05
N ILE A 14 10.84 15.13 -0.96
CA ILE A 14 10.76 15.90 0.28
C ILE A 14 9.31 16.03 0.75
N PHE A 15 8.37 16.29 -0.18
CA PHE A 15 6.95 16.33 0.13
C PHE A 15 6.45 15.00 0.69
N MET A 16 6.74 13.87 0.02
CA MET A 16 6.33 12.54 0.48
C MET A 16 6.88 12.20 1.86
N MET A 17 8.15 12.56 2.12
CA MET A 17 8.77 12.37 3.44
C MET A 17 8.09 13.21 4.51
N LYS A 18 7.84 14.51 4.24
CA LYS A 18 7.16 15.41 5.19
C LYS A 18 5.72 15.01 5.47
N SER A 19 5.01 14.48 4.48
CA SER A 19 3.66 13.94 4.62
C SER A 19 3.63 12.56 5.29
N ASN A 20 4.80 11.97 5.59
CA ASN A 20 4.95 10.64 6.13
C ASN A 20 4.13 9.61 5.33
N VAL A 21 4.29 9.63 4.01
CA VAL A 21 3.61 8.69 3.11
C VAL A 21 4.15 7.29 3.39
N SER A 22 3.26 6.35 3.70
CA SER A 22 3.62 4.99 4.06
C SER A 22 2.78 3.95 3.34
N TYR A 23 3.11 2.68 3.56
CA TYR A 23 2.23 1.58 3.19
C TYR A 23 0.82 1.80 3.77
N GLY A 24 -0.21 1.49 2.98
CA GLY A 24 -1.61 1.72 3.34
C GLY A 24 -2.20 3.06 2.85
N ASP A 25 -1.37 4.03 2.47
CA ASP A 25 -1.84 5.26 1.84
C ASP A 25 -2.25 4.99 0.38
N GLU A 26 -3.41 5.51 0.00
CA GLU A 26 -3.87 5.50 -1.38
C GLU A 26 -3.46 6.81 -2.06
N LEU A 27 -2.68 6.69 -3.13
CA LEU A 27 -2.17 7.83 -3.88
C LEU A 27 -2.93 7.96 -5.21
N SER A 28 -3.39 9.16 -5.53
CA SER A 28 -3.94 9.46 -6.85
C SER A 28 -3.53 10.86 -7.31
N MET A 29 -3.64 11.11 -8.61
CA MET A 29 -3.31 12.41 -9.19
C MET A 29 -4.58 13.14 -9.64
N ASP A 30 -4.55 14.46 -9.52
CA ASP A 30 -5.48 15.37 -10.15
C ASP A 30 -4.73 16.25 -11.16
N PHE A 31 -5.28 16.33 -12.36
CA PHE A 31 -4.73 17.05 -13.51
C PHE A 31 -5.82 17.90 -14.14
N PRO A 32 -5.47 18.97 -14.88
CA PRO A 32 -6.45 19.64 -15.72
C PRO A 32 -7.03 18.67 -16.74
N LEU A 33 -8.36 18.58 -16.75
CA LEU A 33 -9.12 17.80 -17.71
C LEU A 33 -9.49 18.66 -18.92
N GLN A 34 -9.56 18.04 -20.08
CA GLN A 34 -10.07 18.66 -21.29
C GLN A 34 -11.59 18.90 -21.17
N ARG A 35 -12.17 19.66 -22.11
CA ARG A 35 -13.62 19.97 -22.10
C ARG A 35 -14.52 18.74 -22.15
N ASP A 36 -14.03 17.65 -22.70
CA ASP A 36 -14.70 16.35 -22.78
C ASP A 36 -14.51 15.48 -21.52
N GLY A 37 -13.83 16.00 -20.49
CA GLY A 37 -13.52 15.29 -19.25
C GLY A 37 -12.32 14.34 -19.34
N THR A 38 -11.60 14.31 -20.46
CA THR A 38 -10.47 13.39 -20.64
C THR A 38 -9.13 14.01 -20.25
N LEU A 39 -8.15 13.16 -19.93
CA LEU A 39 -6.76 13.59 -19.73
C LEU A 39 -6.09 13.90 -21.08
N SER A 40 -5.33 14.98 -21.14
CA SER A 40 -4.44 15.25 -22.29
C SER A 40 -3.33 14.19 -22.40
N GLU A 41 -2.84 13.92 -23.61
CA GLU A 41 -1.76 12.95 -23.84
C GLU A 41 -0.51 13.26 -23.01
N GLN A 42 -0.16 14.53 -22.88
CA GLN A 42 0.97 14.96 -22.04
C GLN A 42 0.77 14.61 -20.57
N ASN A 43 -0.45 14.72 -20.04
CA ASN A 43 -0.74 14.35 -18.66
C ASN A 43 -0.79 12.83 -18.47
N LYS A 44 -1.15 12.05 -19.50
CA LYS A 44 -1.06 10.57 -19.48
C LYS A 44 0.40 10.11 -19.38
N ASP A 45 1.29 10.75 -20.13
CA ASP A 45 2.74 10.48 -20.07
C ASP A 45 3.32 10.83 -18.70
N ARG A 46 2.90 11.97 -18.13
CA ARG A 46 3.28 12.37 -16.77
C ARG A 46 2.79 11.37 -15.72
N LEU A 47 1.52 10.95 -15.79
CA LEU A 47 0.96 9.95 -14.89
C LEU A 47 1.71 8.63 -14.96
N THR A 48 2.05 8.17 -16.17
CA THR A 48 2.84 6.96 -16.40
C THR A 48 4.23 7.09 -15.76
N SER A 49 4.90 8.23 -15.97
CA SER A 49 6.22 8.50 -15.39
C SER A 49 6.19 8.55 -13.86
N LEU A 50 5.18 9.20 -13.27
CA LEU A 50 4.97 9.24 -11.82
C LEU A 50 4.68 7.86 -11.23
N SER A 51 3.85 7.06 -11.91
CA SER A 51 3.54 5.70 -11.45
C SER A 51 4.80 4.81 -11.40
N ALA A 52 5.69 4.94 -12.39
CA ALA A 52 6.96 4.24 -12.41
C ALA A 52 7.90 4.71 -11.28
N LEU A 53 7.89 6.01 -11.00
CA LEU A 53 8.68 6.64 -9.95
C LEU A 53 8.23 6.20 -8.54
N PHE A 54 6.92 6.18 -8.27
CA PHE A 54 6.38 5.69 -6.99
C PHE A 54 6.56 4.18 -6.82
N LYS A 55 6.41 3.40 -7.91
CA LYS A 55 6.65 1.95 -7.88
C LYS A 55 8.07 1.59 -7.46
N LYS A 56 9.09 2.37 -7.86
CA LYS A 56 10.49 2.19 -7.41
C LYS A 56 10.65 2.36 -5.89
N ARG A 57 9.76 3.13 -5.24
CA ARG A 57 9.72 3.33 -3.78
C ARG A 57 8.74 2.39 -3.09
N GLY A 58 8.19 1.39 -3.78
CA GLY A 58 7.23 0.45 -3.23
C GLY A 58 5.82 1.03 -3.03
N LEU A 59 5.56 2.24 -3.53
CA LEU A 59 4.26 2.89 -3.46
C LEU A 59 3.46 2.64 -4.73
N ARG A 60 2.13 2.58 -4.63
CA ARG A 60 1.24 2.46 -5.79
C ARG A 60 0.48 3.76 -6.01
N LEU A 61 0.59 4.27 -7.23
CA LEU A 61 -0.29 5.32 -7.74
C LEU A 61 -1.51 4.68 -8.38
N SER A 62 -2.69 5.26 -8.15
CA SER A 62 -3.89 4.93 -8.90
C SER A 62 -3.65 5.12 -10.41
N PRO A 63 -4.08 4.18 -11.26
CA PRO A 63 -4.05 4.36 -12.70
C PRO A 63 -5.08 5.41 -13.17
N ASP A 64 -6.13 5.61 -12.37
CA ASP A 64 -7.18 6.59 -12.62
C ASP A 64 -6.89 7.89 -11.87
N VAL A 65 -7.21 9.02 -12.50
CA VAL A 65 -7.12 10.34 -11.88
C VAL A 65 -8.33 10.62 -11.02
N THR A 66 -8.16 11.42 -9.97
CA THR A 66 -9.24 11.78 -9.04
C THR A 66 -9.41 13.30 -9.03
N PRO A 67 -10.31 13.87 -9.86
CA PRO A 67 -10.57 15.31 -9.84
C PRO A 67 -11.00 15.77 -8.45
N TYR A 68 -10.40 16.86 -7.94
CA TYR A 68 -10.70 17.33 -6.59
C TYR A 68 -10.88 18.84 -6.50
N GLY A 69 -12.13 19.24 -6.31
CA GLY A 69 -12.52 20.64 -6.18
C GLY A 69 -12.25 21.42 -7.48
N LEU A 70 -11.60 22.57 -7.37
CA LEU A 70 -11.21 23.36 -8.53
C LEU A 70 -10.03 22.69 -9.25
N SER A 71 -10.21 22.53 -10.56
CA SER A 71 -9.22 21.90 -11.44
C SER A 71 -7.87 22.63 -11.34
N PRO A 72 -6.74 21.90 -11.29
CA PRO A 72 -5.42 22.50 -11.34
C PRO A 72 -5.23 23.36 -12.60
N ARG A 73 -4.32 24.34 -12.53
CA ARG A 73 -3.97 25.14 -13.72
C ARG A 73 -3.24 24.27 -14.75
N GLU A 74 -3.18 24.77 -15.97
CA GLU A 74 -2.34 24.19 -17.02
C GLU A 74 -0.90 23.97 -16.54
N ASN A 75 -0.32 22.83 -16.91
CA ASN A 75 1.01 22.38 -16.46
C ASN A 75 1.19 22.20 -14.94
N GLN A 76 0.10 22.15 -14.17
CA GLN A 76 0.13 21.77 -12.76
C GLN A 76 -0.59 20.44 -12.54
N ALA A 77 -0.22 19.77 -11.46
CA ALA A 77 -0.88 18.57 -10.99
C ALA A 77 -0.92 18.61 -9.46
N ARG A 78 -1.88 17.90 -8.87
CA ARG A 78 -2.01 17.75 -7.43
C ARG A 78 -1.92 16.27 -7.09
N LEU A 79 -1.08 15.93 -6.12
CA LEU A 79 -1.03 14.59 -5.52
C LEU A 79 -2.04 14.54 -4.38
N LEU A 80 -2.93 13.56 -4.43
CA LEU A 80 -3.87 13.25 -3.36
C LEU A 80 -3.35 12.06 -2.57
N ILE A 81 -3.43 12.18 -1.25
CA ILE A 81 -3.03 11.16 -0.29
C ILE A 81 -4.26 10.87 0.56
N SER A 82 -4.87 9.72 0.33
CA SER A 82 -6.01 9.24 1.11
C SER A 82 -5.53 8.21 2.13
N ARG A 83 -5.86 8.44 3.41
CA ARG A 83 -5.42 7.61 4.53
C ARG A 83 -6.60 7.11 5.34
N TYR A 84 -6.61 5.81 5.59
CA TYR A 84 -7.53 5.19 6.55
C TYR A 84 -6.90 5.20 7.94
N VAL A 85 -7.72 5.47 8.96
CA VAL A 85 -7.28 5.53 10.37
C VAL A 85 -8.20 4.66 11.20
N VAL A 86 -7.62 3.80 12.04
CA VAL A 86 -8.36 3.02 13.04
C VAL A 86 -8.35 3.77 14.35
N THR A 87 -9.53 3.95 14.95
CA THR A 87 -9.66 4.39 16.35
C THR A 87 -10.11 3.20 17.18
N PRO A 88 -9.18 2.50 17.87
CA PRO A 88 -9.55 1.30 18.63
C PRO A 88 -10.44 1.64 19.83
N PRO A 89 -11.29 0.71 20.28
CA PRO A 89 -12.10 0.92 21.48
C PRO A 89 -11.21 1.05 22.72
N ARG A 90 -11.69 1.80 23.72
CA ARG A 90 -11.06 1.81 25.04
C ARG A 90 -11.52 0.59 25.82
N CYS A 91 -10.58 -0.29 26.14
CA CYS A 91 -10.80 -1.50 26.93
C CYS A 91 -10.20 -1.31 28.34
N GLY A 92 -10.56 -2.18 29.29
CA GLY A 92 -10.03 -2.10 30.66
C GLY A 92 -11.01 -2.46 31.77
N ASP A 93 -12.18 -3.01 31.45
CA ASP A 93 -13.07 -3.58 32.45
C ASP A 93 -12.53 -4.95 32.91
N TRP A 94 -11.92 -4.97 34.09
CA TRP A 94 -11.41 -6.18 34.74
C TRP A 94 -12.24 -6.54 35.97
N SER A 95 -13.49 -6.09 36.05
CA SER A 95 -14.39 -6.36 37.18
C SER A 95 -14.67 -7.84 37.39
N GLN A 96 -14.59 -8.65 36.34
CA GLN A 96 -14.74 -10.10 36.41
C GLN A 96 -13.41 -10.78 36.80
N PRO A 97 -13.37 -11.60 37.87
CA PRO A 97 -12.18 -12.38 38.21
C PRO A 97 -11.94 -13.50 37.20
N SER A 98 -10.70 -13.66 36.74
CA SER A 98 -10.33 -14.66 35.73
C SER A 98 -10.33 -16.11 36.24
N ASN A 99 -10.24 -16.32 37.56
CA ASN A 99 -9.95 -17.61 38.18
C ASN A 99 -11.16 -18.28 38.89
N LYS A 100 -12.35 -17.66 38.87
CA LYS A 100 -13.57 -18.20 39.50
C LYS A 100 -14.78 -18.16 38.57
N ASN A 101 -14.55 -18.54 37.31
CA ASN A 101 -15.60 -18.60 36.29
C ASN A 101 -16.13 -20.04 36.11
N TYR A 102 -16.93 -20.51 37.07
CA TYR A 102 -17.51 -21.85 37.03
C TYR A 102 -18.56 -22.05 35.93
N GLY A 103 -19.07 -20.95 35.35
CA GLY A 103 -19.99 -20.96 34.23
C GLY A 103 -19.31 -21.08 32.85
N ASN A 104 -17.96 -21.12 32.80
CA ASN A 104 -17.18 -21.10 31.55
C ASN A 104 -17.60 -19.96 30.59
N SER A 105 -18.03 -18.82 31.12
CA SER A 105 -18.43 -17.68 30.29
C SER A 105 -17.21 -17.03 29.62
N SER A 106 -17.40 -16.29 28.53
CA SER A 106 -16.34 -15.41 28.04
C SER A 106 -15.99 -14.34 29.09
N LEU A 107 -14.73 -13.89 29.12
CA LEU A 107 -14.33 -12.74 29.92
C LEU A 107 -14.93 -11.47 29.32
N VAL A 108 -15.44 -10.58 30.17
CA VAL A 108 -16.02 -9.29 29.74
C VAL A 108 -15.09 -8.51 28.80
N ASN A 109 -13.79 -8.50 29.10
CA ASN A 109 -12.82 -7.73 28.32
C ASN A 109 -12.26 -8.44 27.07
N LEU A 110 -12.56 -9.72 26.85
CA LEU A 110 -11.91 -10.51 25.80
C LEU A 110 -12.22 -9.96 24.40
N GLY A 111 -13.50 -9.70 24.12
CA GLY A 111 -13.93 -9.18 22.82
C GLY A 111 -13.36 -7.78 22.52
N CYS A 112 -13.44 -6.87 23.51
CA CYS A 112 -12.88 -5.53 23.38
C CYS A 112 -11.37 -5.57 23.13
N SER A 113 -10.63 -6.29 23.99
CA SER A 113 -9.17 -6.38 23.90
C SER A 113 -8.71 -6.97 22.57
N ASN A 114 -9.41 -7.98 22.06
CA ASN A 114 -9.12 -8.57 20.76
C ASN A 114 -9.32 -7.56 19.61
N GLN A 115 -10.42 -6.78 19.63
CA GLN A 115 -10.66 -5.75 18.62
C GLN A 115 -9.66 -4.60 18.70
N ALA A 116 -9.32 -4.15 19.92
CA ALA A 116 -8.30 -3.13 20.13
C ALA A 116 -6.94 -3.59 19.62
N ASN A 117 -6.52 -4.81 19.98
CA ASN A 117 -5.26 -5.39 19.51
C ASN A 117 -5.24 -5.54 17.98
N LEU A 118 -6.34 -6.01 17.37
CA LEU A 118 -6.44 -6.09 15.91
C LEU A 118 -6.26 -4.71 15.26
N GLY A 119 -6.93 -3.68 15.79
CA GLY A 119 -6.80 -2.31 15.30
C GLY A 119 -5.39 -1.73 15.45
N LEU A 120 -4.63 -2.16 16.45
CA LEU A 120 -3.24 -1.74 16.68
C LEU A 120 -2.22 -2.53 15.84
N MET A 121 -2.54 -3.76 15.46
CA MET A 121 -1.64 -4.64 14.69
C MET A 121 -1.83 -4.55 13.17
N VAL A 122 -2.98 -4.08 12.70
CA VAL A 122 -3.27 -4.05 11.26
C VAL A 122 -2.33 -3.06 10.54
N ALA A 123 -1.61 -3.54 9.54
CA ALA A 123 -0.68 -2.72 8.77
C ALA A 123 -1.40 -1.73 7.85
N ASN A 124 -2.52 -2.16 7.24
CA ASN A 124 -3.37 -1.32 6.40
C ASN A 124 -4.79 -1.23 7.00
N PRO A 125 -5.17 -0.10 7.61
CA PRO A 125 -6.50 0.11 8.20
C PRO A 125 -7.69 -0.14 7.26
N ARG A 126 -7.53 0.06 5.95
CA ARG A 126 -8.57 -0.18 4.94
C ARG A 126 -9.05 -1.64 4.92
N ASP A 127 -8.15 -2.56 5.25
CA ASP A 127 -8.42 -4.00 5.19
C ASP A 127 -9.48 -4.44 6.22
N LEU A 128 -9.74 -3.63 7.26
CA LEU A 128 -10.82 -3.87 8.20
C LEU A 128 -12.22 -3.66 7.60
N ILE A 129 -12.33 -2.98 6.46
CA ILE A 129 -13.62 -2.70 5.79
C ILE A 129 -13.87 -3.67 4.64
N ILE A 130 -12.91 -3.81 3.73
CA ILE A 130 -13.09 -4.57 2.48
C ILE A 130 -12.03 -5.64 2.21
N GLY A 131 -11.08 -5.83 3.14
CA GLY A 131 -9.96 -6.76 2.98
C GLY A 131 -9.02 -6.41 1.83
N ALA A 132 -7.86 -7.05 1.82
CA ALA A 132 -6.92 -6.92 0.71
C ALA A 132 -7.46 -7.68 -0.51
N SER A 133 -7.67 -6.98 -1.63
CA SER A 133 -7.92 -7.59 -2.93
C SER A 133 -6.59 -8.08 -3.51
N ASN A 134 -6.05 -9.15 -2.92
CA ASN A 134 -5.01 -9.91 -3.60
C ASN A 134 -5.75 -10.63 -4.73
N GLY A 135 -5.48 -10.26 -5.98
CA GLY A 135 -6.12 -10.88 -7.14
C GLY A 135 -6.11 -12.41 -7.04
N SER A 136 -7.09 -13.07 -7.66
CA SER A 136 -7.29 -14.52 -7.52
C SER A 136 -5.97 -15.29 -7.61
N PRO A 137 -5.71 -16.24 -6.69
CA PRO A 137 -4.47 -16.98 -6.67
C PRO A 137 -4.24 -17.65 -8.03
N ASP A 138 -3.08 -17.38 -8.62
CA ASP A 138 -2.66 -18.00 -9.87
C ASP A 138 -2.24 -19.44 -9.58
N ALA A 139 -3.14 -20.39 -9.93
CA ALA A 139 -2.95 -21.80 -9.70
C ALA A 139 -1.72 -22.35 -10.45
N GLU A 140 -1.43 -21.84 -11.65
CA GLU A 140 -0.29 -22.26 -12.45
C GLU A 140 1.03 -21.82 -11.81
N LYS A 141 1.09 -20.58 -11.34
CA LYS A 141 2.24 -20.05 -10.60
C LYS A 141 2.49 -20.83 -9.32
N SER A 142 1.42 -21.16 -8.60
CA SER A 142 1.47 -21.95 -7.36
C SER A 142 1.97 -23.37 -7.62
N ALA A 143 1.44 -24.04 -8.65
CA ALA A 143 1.88 -25.37 -9.06
C ALA A 143 3.35 -25.39 -9.49
N LYS A 144 3.79 -24.37 -10.24
CA LYS A 144 5.19 -24.21 -10.66
C LYS A 144 6.13 -24.07 -9.47
N ALA A 145 5.75 -23.31 -8.44
CA ALA A 145 6.55 -23.16 -7.23
C ALA A 145 6.70 -24.49 -6.48
N VAL A 146 5.62 -25.25 -6.33
CA VAL A 146 5.64 -26.59 -5.72
C VAL A 146 6.50 -27.56 -6.52
N ASN A 147 6.35 -27.60 -7.84
CA ASN A 147 7.16 -28.46 -8.70
C ASN A 147 8.65 -28.11 -8.60
N THR A 148 8.98 -26.81 -8.59
CA THR A 148 10.35 -26.33 -8.41
C THR A 148 10.90 -26.77 -7.05
N TYR A 149 10.15 -26.62 -5.96
CA TYR A 149 10.58 -27.07 -4.65
C TYR A 149 10.85 -28.58 -4.61
N ARG A 150 10.00 -29.39 -5.25
CA ARG A 150 10.14 -30.85 -5.28
C ARG A 150 11.31 -31.34 -6.15
N THR A 151 11.60 -30.64 -7.23
CA THR A 151 12.60 -31.07 -8.23
C THR A 151 13.97 -30.42 -8.04
N LYS A 152 14.05 -29.30 -7.30
CA LYS A 152 15.31 -28.62 -7.04
C LYS A 152 16.11 -29.44 -6.02
N LYS A 153 17.17 -30.08 -6.52
CA LYS A 153 18.18 -30.76 -5.70
C LYS A 153 18.76 -29.75 -4.69
N PRO A 154 18.88 -30.09 -3.39
CA PRO A 154 19.47 -29.17 -2.42
C PRO A 154 20.89 -28.82 -2.86
N ALA A 155 21.16 -27.53 -3.06
CA ALA A 155 22.48 -27.03 -3.37
C ALA A 155 23.34 -27.06 -2.10
N GLY A 156 23.81 -28.24 -1.73
CA GLY A 156 24.92 -28.40 -0.80
C GLY A 156 26.23 -28.19 -1.56
N GLY A 157 26.90 -27.05 -1.35
CA GLY A 157 28.29 -26.86 -1.76
C GLY A 157 28.70 -25.45 -2.20
N THR A 158 29.10 -24.64 -1.22
CA THR A 158 30.05 -23.49 -1.26
C THR A 158 29.71 -22.16 -1.98
N PRO A 159 30.16 -21.01 -1.42
CA PRO A 159 29.86 -19.67 -1.93
C PRO A 159 30.89 -19.14 -2.96
N ASN A 160 30.35 -18.43 -3.94
CA ASN A 160 30.91 -17.34 -4.77
C ASN A 160 32.40 -17.39 -5.19
N ALA A 161 32.66 -17.52 -6.49
CA ALA A 161 33.88 -17.05 -7.12
C ALA A 161 33.55 -16.11 -8.31
N SER A 162 34.03 -14.89 -8.14
CA SER A 162 34.03 -13.74 -9.02
C SER A 162 34.53 -14.00 -10.45
N ASN A 163 33.98 -13.23 -11.40
CA ASN A 163 34.61 -12.66 -12.60
C ASN A 163 35.09 -13.55 -13.79
N ALA A 164 34.68 -13.07 -14.98
CA ALA A 164 35.51 -12.78 -16.16
C ALA A 164 35.31 -13.62 -17.46
N LYS A 165 35.16 -12.84 -18.55
CA LYS A 165 35.41 -13.11 -19.99
C LYS A 165 34.34 -13.92 -20.73
N LYS A 166 33.95 -13.58 -21.96
CA LYS A 166 34.46 -12.61 -22.97
C LYS A 166 33.30 -12.23 -23.89
#